data_AF-A0A524EL48-F1
#
_entry.id   AF-A0A524EL48-F1
#
_cell.length_a   1.000
_cell.length_b   1.000
_cell.length_c   1.000
_cell.angle_alpha   90.00
_cell.angle_beta   90.00
_cell.angle_gamma   90.00
#
_symmetry.space_group_name_H-M   'P 1'
#
loop_
_entity.id
_entity.type
_entity.pdbx_description
1 polymer ?
#
loop_
_entity_poly.entity_id
_entity_poly.type
_entity_poly.pdbx_seq_one_letter_code
_entity_poly.pdbx_strand_id
1 'polypeptide(L)'
;MTKEEEKAEKKELEGLRNLRAISNSLDSPDLGVAYTAAAELMQHQAARSLLPKIMSILNVDDLTLRKLNFRFAGMHAFGPYIPSLFQALESINPAEREQVLQSVEEAFSKTGGPLSSLEQKRWVEALDEVGHEHQATVFGIMAHLGRRGARWVGDKIRKQTEIVSYGSVPKILSFRESTAKRMLKTLAKKAAKRKPELLEYICGVVDQSTIGYLAPFLSSGDWKTRAEVAKAIGKIGITSASGIVMEIVSDPDWRVKQALLEKINISDSRLTSLLKIIDCFANDSHVRVRGQAERTLLNLGHAACDEEDLDEQRDRIMRKFRQRLLDAATNNPDIDSNWMGVEVEEHPIPYMAEADDSQKGISLSDIAPSEEEAKSGGSEQAGLLSALLKAKDSVNSGQKAGSSKRDAPDKLELDDDMSETERFMRLLKYLSGGQDRDVTLEDLHKKAGEANLTEEDLEEALEQLEREGTVYRSKKGAIRRVDMEL
;
A
#
# COMPACT_ATOMS: atom_id res chain seq x y z
N MET A 1 -19.13 13.09 -58.32
CA MET A 1 -18.40 12.41 -57.25
C MET A 1 -17.05 11.97 -57.76
N THR A 2 -15.99 12.23 -57.02
CA THR A 2 -14.66 11.69 -57.34
C THR A 2 -14.64 10.18 -57.06
N LYS A 3 -13.76 9.42 -57.73
CA LYS A 3 -13.63 7.96 -57.48
C LYS A 3 -13.26 7.65 -56.01
N GLU A 4 -12.69 8.60 -55.31
CA GLU A 4 -12.38 8.50 -53.88
C GLU A 4 -13.62 8.64 -53.00
N GLU A 5 -14.56 9.54 -53.35
CA GLU A 5 -15.86 9.68 -52.67
C GLU A 5 -16.70 8.41 -52.80
N GLU A 6 -16.80 7.82 -54.00
CA GLU A 6 -17.52 6.55 -54.21
C GLU A 6 -16.93 5.39 -53.40
N LYS A 7 -15.60 5.38 -53.24
CA LYS A 7 -14.90 4.36 -52.46
C LYS A 7 -15.11 4.56 -50.95
N ALA A 8 -15.16 5.81 -50.49
CA ALA A 8 -15.49 6.14 -49.10
C ALA A 8 -16.93 5.74 -48.78
N GLU A 9 -17.90 6.11 -49.62
CA GLU A 9 -19.32 5.79 -49.44
C GLU A 9 -19.57 4.27 -49.37
N LYS A 10 -18.92 3.49 -50.25
CA LYS A 10 -19.01 2.02 -50.19
C LYS A 10 -18.50 1.45 -48.87
N LYS A 11 -17.40 1.98 -48.33
CA LYS A 11 -16.86 1.56 -47.02
C LYS A 11 -17.79 1.95 -45.88
N GLU A 12 -18.40 3.13 -45.94
CA GLU A 12 -19.39 3.56 -44.94
C GLU A 12 -20.63 2.66 -44.95
N LEU A 13 -21.14 2.32 -46.13
CA LEU A 13 -22.27 1.40 -46.27
C LEU A 13 -21.95 0.00 -45.73
N GLU A 14 -20.73 -0.50 -45.97
CA GLU A 14 -20.26 -1.76 -45.42
C GLU A 14 -20.18 -1.70 -43.87
N GLY A 15 -19.60 -0.63 -43.32
CA GLY A 15 -19.57 -0.41 -41.87
C GLY A 15 -20.98 -0.35 -41.24
N LEU A 16 -21.93 0.32 -41.89
CA LEU A 16 -23.32 0.37 -41.43
C LEU A 16 -24.02 -0.99 -41.49
N ARG A 17 -23.74 -1.80 -42.51
CA ARG A 17 -24.26 -3.17 -42.59
C ARG A 17 -23.71 -4.03 -41.46
N ASN A 18 -22.42 -3.91 -41.16
CA ASN A 18 -21.80 -4.63 -40.05
C ASN A 18 -22.39 -4.20 -38.70
N LEU A 19 -22.57 -2.90 -38.46
CA LEU A 19 -23.22 -2.41 -37.25
C LEU A 19 -24.66 -2.90 -37.09
N ARG A 20 -25.44 -2.97 -38.19
CA ARG A 20 -26.80 -3.54 -38.15
C ARG A 20 -26.77 -5.03 -37.84
N ALA A 21 -25.82 -5.78 -38.41
CA ALA A 21 -25.65 -7.19 -38.10
C ALA A 21 -25.33 -7.39 -36.62
N ILE A 22 -24.36 -6.65 -36.07
CA ILE A 22 -24.03 -6.66 -34.63
C ILE A 22 -25.27 -6.31 -33.80
N SER A 23 -25.99 -5.24 -34.14
CA SER A 23 -27.19 -4.82 -33.41
C SER A 23 -28.27 -5.90 -33.36
N ASN A 24 -28.49 -6.63 -34.45
CA ASN A 24 -29.48 -7.71 -34.51
C ASN A 24 -29.00 -8.94 -33.73
N SER A 25 -27.71 -9.25 -33.81
CA SER A 25 -27.11 -10.38 -33.09
C SER A 25 -27.08 -10.19 -31.58
N LEU A 26 -27.05 -8.94 -31.09
CA LEU A 26 -27.17 -8.64 -29.66
C LEU A 26 -28.53 -9.02 -29.06
N ASP A 27 -29.59 -9.08 -29.87
CA ASP A 27 -30.92 -9.54 -29.48
C ASP A 27 -31.13 -11.04 -29.71
N SER A 28 -30.07 -11.76 -30.12
CA SER A 28 -30.17 -13.19 -30.40
C SER A 28 -30.55 -13.96 -29.12
N PRO A 29 -31.53 -14.89 -29.19
CA PRO A 29 -31.81 -15.78 -28.07
C PRO A 29 -30.65 -16.77 -27.81
N ASP A 30 -29.77 -16.97 -28.79
CA ASP A 30 -28.54 -17.73 -28.62
C ASP A 30 -27.46 -16.86 -27.97
N LEU A 31 -27.14 -17.18 -26.72
CA LEU A 31 -26.12 -16.50 -25.92
C LEU A 31 -24.75 -16.51 -26.61
N GLY A 32 -24.39 -17.58 -27.33
CA GLY A 32 -23.11 -17.65 -28.04
C GLY A 32 -22.99 -16.55 -29.08
N VAL A 33 -24.05 -16.34 -29.86
CA VAL A 33 -24.13 -15.29 -30.88
C VAL A 33 -24.17 -13.89 -30.24
N ALA A 34 -24.89 -13.72 -29.13
CA ALA A 34 -24.93 -12.47 -28.39
C ALA A 34 -23.54 -12.09 -27.83
N TYR A 35 -22.78 -13.07 -27.30
CA TYR A 35 -21.43 -12.85 -26.80
C TYR A 35 -20.45 -12.47 -27.91
N THR A 36 -20.49 -13.17 -29.05
CA THR A 36 -19.61 -12.82 -30.19
C THR A 36 -19.94 -11.41 -30.69
N ALA A 37 -21.22 -11.06 -30.78
CA ALA A 37 -21.64 -9.72 -31.18
C ALA A 37 -21.19 -8.64 -30.18
N ALA A 38 -21.30 -8.89 -28.88
CA ALA A 38 -20.82 -7.98 -27.85
C ALA A 38 -19.28 -7.82 -27.90
N ALA A 39 -18.54 -8.89 -28.14
CA ALA A 39 -17.09 -8.85 -28.29
C ALA A 39 -16.66 -8.08 -29.56
N GLU A 40 -17.32 -8.32 -30.69
CA GLU A 40 -17.12 -7.57 -31.94
C GLU A 40 -17.42 -6.09 -31.77
N LEU A 41 -18.49 -5.76 -31.03
CA LEU A 41 -18.89 -4.39 -30.73
C LEU A 41 -17.77 -3.62 -30.02
N MET A 42 -17.09 -4.23 -29.03
CA MET A 42 -16.01 -3.59 -28.27
C MET A 42 -14.80 -3.19 -29.15
N GLN A 43 -14.62 -3.86 -30.29
CA GLN A 43 -13.49 -3.60 -31.20
C GLN A 43 -13.88 -2.65 -32.35
N HIS A 44 -15.16 -2.38 -32.54
CA HIS A 44 -15.65 -1.65 -33.69
C HIS A 44 -15.44 -0.13 -33.55
N GLN A 45 -14.83 0.52 -34.53
CA GLN A 45 -14.49 1.96 -34.48
C GLN A 45 -15.71 2.87 -34.31
N ALA A 46 -16.84 2.50 -34.93
CA ALA A 46 -18.09 3.24 -34.86
C ALA A 46 -19.06 2.71 -33.79
N ALA A 47 -18.60 1.89 -32.85
CA ALA A 47 -19.48 1.22 -31.89
C ALA A 47 -20.36 2.18 -31.08
N ARG A 48 -19.88 3.40 -30.81
CA ARG A 48 -20.62 4.45 -30.09
C ARG A 48 -22.04 4.70 -30.61
N SER A 49 -22.32 4.45 -31.90
CA SER A 49 -23.67 4.59 -32.47
C SER A 49 -24.68 3.58 -31.91
N LEU A 50 -24.23 2.45 -31.39
CA LEU A 50 -25.06 1.40 -30.80
C LEU A 50 -25.27 1.59 -29.29
N LEU A 51 -24.76 2.68 -28.69
CA LEU A 51 -25.01 3.00 -27.28
C LEU A 51 -26.51 2.99 -26.92
N PRO A 52 -27.44 3.59 -27.70
CA PRO A 52 -28.86 3.57 -27.35
C PRO A 52 -29.42 2.15 -27.24
N LYS A 53 -28.94 1.25 -28.11
CA LYS A 53 -29.33 -0.16 -28.09
C LYS A 53 -28.78 -0.85 -26.83
N ILE A 54 -27.50 -0.67 -26.53
CA ILE A 54 -26.88 -1.25 -25.33
C ILE A 54 -27.56 -0.74 -24.06
N MET A 55 -27.89 0.55 -23.98
CA MET A 55 -28.62 1.13 -22.85
C MET A 55 -29.99 0.46 -22.63
N SER A 56 -30.67 -0.01 -23.69
CA SER A 56 -31.94 -0.74 -23.57
C SER A 56 -31.80 -2.17 -23.04
N ILE A 57 -30.59 -2.74 -23.11
CA ILE A 57 -30.29 -4.12 -22.71
C ILE A 57 -29.26 -4.20 -21.57
N LEU A 58 -29.15 -3.15 -20.74
CA LEU A 58 -28.30 -3.19 -19.54
C LEU A 58 -28.79 -4.19 -18.49
N ASN A 59 -30.10 -4.44 -18.42
CA ASN A 59 -30.72 -5.30 -17.42
C ASN A 59 -30.99 -6.72 -17.92
N VAL A 60 -30.10 -7.26 -18.76
CA VAL A 60 -30.21 -8.66 -19.20
C VAL A 60 -29.88 -9.60 -18.04
N ASP A 61 -30.61 -10.72 -17.94
CA ASP A 61 -30.48 -11.71 -16.87
C ASP A 61 -29.09 -12.37 -16.85
N ASP A 62 -28.47 -12.53 -18.03
CA ASP A 62 -27.13 -13.09 -18.13
C ASP A 62 -26.07 -12.13 -17.59
N LEU A 63 -25.35 -12.58 -16.57
CA LEU A 63 -24.34 -11.80 -15.85
C LEU A 63 -23.18 -11.36 -16.74
N THR A 64 -22.75 -12.22 -17.68
CA THR A 64 -21.57 -11.95 -18.52
C THR A 64 -21.91 -10.88 -19.55
N LEU A 65 -23.04 -11.03 -20.22
CA LEU A 65 -23.53 -10.08 -21.20
C LEU A 65 -23.85 -8.74 -20.54
N ARG A 66 -24.45 -8.76 -19.35
CA ARG A 66 -24.66 -7.57 -18.53
C ARG A 66 -23.35 -6.83 -18.26
N LYS A 67 -22.31 -7.52 -17.79
CA LYS A 67 -20.97 -6.93 -17.56
C LYS A 67 -20.37 -6.31 -18.82
N LEU A 68 -20.46 -7.01 -19.96
CA LEU A 68 -20.00 -6.50 -21.25
C LEU A 68 -20.77 -5.25 -21.67
N ASN A 69 -22.10 -5.25 -21.51
CA ASN A 69 -22.97 -4.12 -21.84
C ASN A 69 -22.67 -2.91 -20.97
N PHE A 70 -22.48 -3.07 -19.66
CA PHE A 70 -22.09 -1.99 -18.77
C PHE A 70 -20.70 -1.45 -19.10
N ARG A 71 -19.72 -2.32 -19.38
CA ARG A 71 -18.38 -1.91 -19.79
C ARG A 71 -18.42 -1.08 -21.06
N PHE A 72 -19.15 -1.56 -22.06
CA PHE A 72 -19.36 -0.86 -23.32
C PHE A 72 -20.03 0.51 -23.10
N ALA A 73 -21.11 0.53 -22.32
CA ALA A 73 -21.85 1.75 -22.00
C ALA A 73 -20.95 2.76 -21.28
N GLY A 74 -20.15 2.32 -20.31
CA GLY A 74 -19.16 3.17 -19.63
C GLY A 74 -18.17 3.81 -20.59
N MET A 75 -17.53 3.00 -21.44
CA MET A 75 -16.52 3.49 -22.40
C MET A 75 -17.07 4.50 -23.41
N HIS A 76 -18.35 4.39 -23.76
CA HIS A 76 -18.95 5.17 -24.84
C HIS A 76 -20.04 6.12 -24.40
N ALA A 77 -20.36 6.25 -23.10
CA ALA A 77 -21.43 7.11 -22.60
C ALA A 77 -21.24 8.58 -23.00
N PHE A 78 -22.32 9.20 -23.45
CA PHE A 78 -22.33 10.62 -23.81
C PHE A 78 -23.70 11.25 -23.62
N GLY A 79 -23.72 12.58 -23.61
CA GLY A 79 -24.96 13.34 -23.67
C GLY A 79 -25.96 12.95 -22.57
N PRO A 80 -27.20 12.60 -22.89
CA PRO A 80 -28.23 12.25 -21.91
C PRO A 80 -28.08 10.83 -21.33
N TYR A 81 -27.22 10.00 -21.93
CA TYR A 81 -27.01 8.63 -21.44
C TYR A 81 -26.11 8.56 -20.20
N ILE A 82 -25.37 9.63 -19.89
CA ILE A 82 -24.48 9.66 -18.71
C ILE A 82 -25.31 9.49 -17.42
N PRO A 83 -26.31 10.35 -17.09
CA PRO A 83 -27.10 10.13 -15.88
C PRO A 83 -27.81 8.77 -15.85
N SER A 84 -28.35 8.32 -16.99
CA SER A 84 -29.03 7.02 -17.08
C SER A 84 -28.09 5.84 -16.82
N LEU A 85 -26.83 5.92 -17.26
CA LEU A 85 -25.83 4.90 -16.95
C LEU A 85 -25.54 4.87 -15.46
N PHE A 86 -25.30 6.01 -14.83
CA PHE A 86 -24.98 6.06 -13.39
C PHE A 86 -26.15 5.60 -12.52
N GLN A 87 -27.38 5.94 -12.89
CA GLN A 87 -28.57 5.37 -12.25
C GLN A 87 -28.63 3.84 -12.39
N ALA A 88 -28.27 3.29 -13.55
CA ALA A 88 -28.20 1.84 -13.73
C ALA A 88 -27.05 1.21 -12.92
N LEU A 89 -25.94 1.93 -12.73
CA LEU A 89 -24.81 1.49 -11.91
C LEU A 89 -25.13 1.40 -10.40
N GLU A 90 -26.17 2.10 -9.93
CA GLU A 90 -26.65 1.95 -8.55
C GLU A 90 -27.19 0.55 -8.28
N SER A 91 -27.76 -0.10 -9.28
CA SER A 91 -28.37 -1.44 -9.16
C SER A 91 -27.38 -2.60 -9.15
N ILE A 92 -26.12 -2.36 -9.51
CA ILE A 92 -25.07 -3.39 -9.53
C ILE A 92 -24.19 -3.31 -8.28
N ASN A 93 -23.52 -4.43 -7.97
CA ASN A 93 -22.61 -4.48 -6.82
C ASN A 93 -21.44 -3.50 -6.98
N PRO A 94 -20.83 -3.02 -5.87
CA PRO A 94 -19.73 -2.07 -5.92
C PRO A 94 -18.53 -2.57 -6.74
N ALA A 95 -18.18 -3.85 -6.65
CA ALA A 95 -17.04 -4.39 -7.40
C ALA A 95 -17.22 -4.31 -8.92
N GLU A 96 -18.42 -4.61 -9.44
CA GLU A 96 -18.76 -4.48 -10.86
C GLU A 96 -18.81 -3.01 -11.26
N ARG A 97 -19.35 -2.14 -10.40
CA ARG A 97 -19.33 -0.69 -10.61
C ARG A 97 -17.92 -0.16 -10.78
N GLU A 98 -17.00 -0.59 -9.92
CA GLU A 98 -15.58 -0.23 -10.00
C GLU A 98 -14.95 -0.67 -11.32
N GLN A 99 -15.21 -1.90 -11.79
CA GLN A 99 -14.72 -2.39 -13.09
C GLN A 99 -15.21 -1.54 -14.27
N VAL A 100 -16.47 -1.08 -14.21
CA VAL A 100 -17.03 -0.18 -15.23
C VAL A 100 -16.33 1.18 -15.18
N LEU A 101 -16.16 1.76 -13.99
CA LEU A 101 -15.46 3.03 -13.82
C LEU A 101 -13.99 2.96 -14.26
N GLN A 102 -13.29 1.86 -13.99
CA GLN A 102 -11.93 1.64 -14.49
C GLN A 102 -11.88 1.57 -16.01
N SER A 103 -12.90 0.97 -16.63
CA SER A 103 -13.02 0.95 -18.10
C SER A 103 -13.29 2.34 -18.67
N VAL A 104 -14.04 3.19 -17.96
CA VAL A 104 -14.22 4.62 -18.30
C VAL A 104 -12.89 5.36 -18.20
N GLU A 105 -12.15 5.19 -17.10
CA GLU A 105 -10.83 5.82 -16.89
C GLU A 105 -9.86 5.41 -17.99
N GLU A 106 -9.78 4.11 -18.30
CA GLU A 106 -8.93 3.58 -19.36
C GLU A 106 -9.30 4.18 -20.73
N ALA A 107 -10.60 4.25 -21.05
CA ALA A 107 -11.07 4.86 -22.29
C ALA A 107 -10.68 6.34 -22.38
N PHE A 108 -10.82 7.09 -21.29
CA PHE A 108 -10.46 8.52 -21.23
C PHE A 108 -8.95 8.73 -21.30
N SER A 109 -8.13 7.83 -20.76
CA SER A 109 -6.67 7.92 -20.89
C SER A 109 -6.21 7.69 -22.34
N LYS A 110 -6.86 6.77 -23.06
CA LYS A 110 -6.53 6.46 -24.47
C LYS A 110 -7.05 7.49 -25.46
N THR A 111 -8.31 7.90 -25.32
CA THR A 111 -9.01 8.73 -26.31
C THR A 111 -9.11 10.21 -25.94
N GLY A 112 -8.80 10.54 -24.68
CA GLY A 112 -9.10 11.84 -24.10
C GLY A 112 -10.54 11.92 -23.58
N GLY A 113 -10.75 12.72 -22.54
CA GLY A 113 -12.09 12.99 -22.03
C GLY A 113 -12.89 13.94 -22.93
N PRO A 114 -14.19 14.14 -22.65
CA PRO A 114 -15.05 15.04 -23.40
C PRO A 114 -14.53 16.48 -23.38
N LEU A 115 -14.51 17.12 -24.56
CA LEU A 115 -14.09 18.51 -24.72
C LEU A 115 -15.22 19.52 -24.42
N SER A 116 -16.48 19.09 -24.59
CA SER A 116 -17.64 19.95 -24.38
C SER A 116 -17.80 20.29 -22.90
N SER A 117 -17.92 21.58 -22.60
CA SER A 117 -18.13 22.05 -21.22
C SER A 117 -19.44 21.51 -20.61
N LEU A 118 -20.46 21.29 -21.44
CA LEU A 118 -21.72 20.70 -21.00
C LEU A 118 -21.56 19.22 -20.66
N GLU A 119 -20.83 18.45 -21.48
CA GLU A 119 -20.57 17.03 -21.20
C GLU A 119 -19.69 16.87 -19.95
N GLN A 120 -18.64 17.68 -19.81
CA GLN A 120 -17.84 17.71 -18.58
C GLN A 120 -18.70 18.01 -17.35
N LYS A 121 -19.73 18.86 -17.48
CA LYS A 121 -20.69 19.12 -16.39
C LYS A 121 -21.39 17.82 -15.96
N ARG A 122 -21.97 17.13 -16.93
CA ARG A 122 -22.80 15.94 -16.69
C ARG A 122 -21.99 14.81 -16.09
N TRP A 123 -20.76 14.62 -16.56
CA TRP A 123 -19.83 13.66 -15.97
C TRP A 123 -19.48 14.03 -14.53
N VAL A 124 -19.15 15.29 -14.24
CA VAL A 124 -18.83 15.71 -12.88
C VAL A 124 -20.03 15.52 -11.93
N GLU A 125 -21.24 15.88 -12.37
CA GLU A 125 -22.46 15.70 -11.58
C GLU A 125 -22.73 14.22 -11.31
N ALA A 126 -22.69 13.36 -12.33
CA ALA A 126 -22.91 11.93 -12.19
C ALA A 126 -21.84 11.23 -11.33
N LEU A 127 -20.57 11.67 -11.42
CA LEU A 127 -19.48 11.12 -10.62
C LEU A 127 -19.47 11.61 -9.16
N ASP A 128 -20.09 12.75 -8.85
CA ASP A 128 -20.16 13.27 -7.47
C ASP A 128 -21.14 12.45 -6.61
N GLU A 129 -22.11 11.80 -7.24
CA GLU A 129 -23.08 10.90 -6.61
C GLU A 129 -22.51 9.49 -6.37
N VAL A 130 -21.36 9.16 -6.97
CA VAL A 130 -20.71 7.88 -6.78
C VAL A 130 -20.12 7.79 -5.37
N GLY A 131 -20.32 6.64 -4.72
CA GLY A 131 -19.82 6.35 -3.38
C GLY A 131 -18.30 6.53 -3.19
N HIS A 132 -17.90 6.72 -1.93
CA HIS A 132 -16.50 6.97 -1.54
C HIS A 132 -15.56 5.82 -1.90
N GLU A 133 -16.06 4.60 -1.93
CA GLU A 133 -15.34 3.38 -2.31
C GLU A 133 -14.71 3.47 -3.71
N HIS A 134 -15.28 4.26 -4.62
CA HIS A 134 -14.79 4.45 -5.99
C HIS A 134 -13.93 5.69 -6.18
N GLN A 135 -13.63 6.42 -5.10
CA GLN A 135 -13.08 7.77 -5.19
C GLN A 135 -11.74 7.82 -5.95
N ALA A 136 -10.89 6.80 -5.83
CA ALA A 136 -9.61 6.74 -6.52
C ALA A 136 -9.80 6.79 -8.04
N THR A 137 -10.64 5.92 -8.58
CA THR A 137 -10.96 5.87 -10.01
C THR A 137 -11.72 7.11 -10.46
N VAL A 138 -12.62 7.64 -9.63
CA VAL A 138 -13.28 8.94 -9.88
C VAL A 138 -12.24 10.05 -10.03
N PHE A 139 -11.22 10.15 -9.16
CA PHE A 139 -10.14 11.14 -9.29
C PHE A 139 -9.38 10.98 -10.61
N GLY A 140 -9.12 9.74 -11.03
CA GLY A 140 -8.53 9.42 -12.32
C GLY A 140 -9.36 9.93 -13.50
N ILE A 141 -10.66 9.62 -13.52
CA ILE A 141 -11.60 10.10 -14.55
C ILE A 141 -11.64 11.64 -14.56
N MET A 142 -11.68 12.27 -13.39
CA MET A 142 -11.72 13.74 -13.25
C MET A 142 -10.49 14.44 -13.87
N ALA A 143 -9.34 13.78 -13.93
CA ALA A 143 -8.14 14.31 -14.59
C ALA A 143 -8.36 14.59 -16.08
N HIS A 144 -9.24 13.81 -16.72
CA HIS A 144 -9.58 13.94 -18.13
C HIS A 144 -10.77 14.88 -18.41
N LEU A 145 -11.43 15.40 -17.36
CA LEU A 145 -12.56 16.35 -17.46
C LEU A 145 -12.12 17.82 -17.42
N GLY A 146 -10.84 18.09 -17.70
CA GLY A 146 -10.29 19.44 -17.84
C GLY A 146 -10.40 20.30 -16.58
N ARG A 147 -10.75 21.59 -16.75
CA ARG A 147 -10.79 22.55 -15.63
C ARG A 147 -11.88 22.23 -14.60
N ARG A 148 -12.98 21.57 -15.01
CA ARG A 148 -14.10 21.25 -14.12
C ARG A 148 -13.74 20.12 -13.17
N GLY A 149 -13.21 19.02 -13.70
CA GLY A 149 -12.70 17.91 -12.88
C GLY A 149 -11.59 18.39 -11.93
N ALA A 150 -10.65 19.19 -12.43
CA ALA A 150 -9.60 19.77 -11.58
C ALA A 150 -10.14 20.67 -10.46
N ARG A 151 -11.22 21.43 -10.71
CA ARG A 151 -11.85 22.25 -9.68
C ARG A 151 -12.55 21.37 -8.63
N TRP A 152 -13.27 20.35 -9.08
CA TRP A 152 -13.97 19.42 -8.21
C TRP A 152 -12.99 18.70 -7.27
N VAL A 153 -11.91 18.10 -7.80
CA VAL A 153 -10.88 17.44 -6.98
C VAL A 153 -10.20 18.43 -6.03
N GLY A 154 -9.88 19.64 -6.52
CA GLY A 154 -9.29 20.69 -5.67
C GLY A 154 -10.21 21.14 -4.53
N ASP A 155 -11.52 21.18 -4.76
CA ASP A 155 -12.51 21.53 -3.74
C ASP A 155 -12.73 20.39 -2.75
N LYS A 156 -12.77 19.12 -3.22
CA LYS A 156 -12.79 17.94 -2.34
C LYS A 156 -11.57 17.92 -1.42
N ILE A 157 -10.35 18.06 -1.95
CA ILE A 157 -9.12 18.12 -1.16
C ILE A 157 -9.16 19.28 -0.15
N ARG A 158 -9.68 20.46 -0.53
CA ARG A 158 -9.69 21.64 0.34
C ARG A 158 -10.70 21.55 1.48
N LYS A 159 -11.89 21.03 1.18
CA LYS A 159 -13.06 21.03 2.10
C LYS A 159 -13.17 19.73 2.89
N GLN A 160 -12.91 18.59 2.25
CA GLN A 160 -13.24 17.25 2.74
C GLN A 160 -12.00 16.32 2.73
N THR A 161 -10.87 16.78 3.27
CA THR A 161 -9.62 15.99 3.29
C THR A 161 -9.73 14.67 4.06
N GLU A 162 -10.62 14.60 5.05
CA GLU A 162 -10.83 13.42 5.91
C GLU A 162 -11.39 12.22 5.14
N ILE A 163 -12.20 12.49 4.13
CA ILE A 163 -12.79 11.48 3.23
C ILE A 163 -11.97 11.30 1.95
N VAL A 164 -10.73 11.79 1.89
CA VAL A 164 -9.87 11.47 0.73
C VAL A 164 -9.34 10.05 0.94
N SER A 165 -9.66 9.14 0.02
CA SER A 165 -9.16 7.77 0.02
C SER A 165 -7.68 7.74 -0.33
N TYR A 166 -6.97 6.72 0.14
CA TYR A 166 -5.54 6.64 -0.04
C TYR A 166 -5.13 6.46 -1.51
N GLY A 167 -5.84 5.58 -2.24
CA GLY A 167 -5.64 5.35 -3.69
C GLY A 167 -5.92 6.59 -4.56
N SER A 168 -6.59 7.61 -4.03
CA SER A 168 -6.81 8.88 -4.74
C SER A 168 -5.54 9.73 -4.85
N VAL A 169 -4.55 9.54 -3.97
CA VAL A 169 -3.35 10.38 -3.92
C VAL A 169 -2.46 10.18 -5.16
N PRO A 170 -2.12 8.95 -5.59
CA PRO A 170 -1.41 8.71 -6.85
C PRO A 170 -2.12 9.29 -8.07
N LYS A 171 -3.45 9.27 -8.10
CA LYS A 171 -4.26 9.76 -9.22
C LYS A 171 -4.17 11.27 -9.42
N ILE A 172 -3.66 12.03 -8.44
CA ILE A 172 -3.36 13.46 -8.58
C ILE A 172 -2.28 13.71 -9.65
N LEU A 173 -1.37 12.75 -9.87
CA LEU A 173 -0.33 12.86 -10.89
C LEU A 173 -0.88 12.78 -12.33
N SER A 174 -2.08 12.23 -12.52
CA SER A 174 -2.76 12.21 -13.83
C SER A 174 -3.20 13.61 -14.30
N PHE A 175 -3.22 14.60 -13.41
CA PHE A 175 -3.49 15.99 -13.76
C PHE A 175 -2.26 16.67 -14.38
N ARG A 176 -2.48 17.77 -15.11
CA ARG A 176 -1.39 18.64 -15.58
C ARG A 176 -0.46 19.01 -14.43
N GLU A 177 0.85 18.95 -14.66
CA GLU A 177 1.90 19.10 -13.63
C GLU A 177 1.66 20.30 -12.69
N SER A 178 1.36 21.49 -13.22
CA SER A 178 1.10 22.69 -12.40
C SER A 178 -0.12 22.56 -11.49
N THR A 179 -1.13 21.82 -11.92
CA THR A 179 -2.35 21.54 -11.14
C THR A 179 -2.09 20.44 -10.13
N ALA A 180 -1.41 19.37 -10.52
CA ALA A 180 -0.98 18.30 -9.61
C ALA A 180 -0.14 18.88 -8.46
N LYS A 181 0.90 19.68 -8.76
CA LYS A 181 1.73 20.36 -7.75
C LYS A 181 0.91 21.22 -6.79
N ARG A 182 -0.04 22.00 -7.29
CA ARG A 182 -0.94 22.82 -6.44
C ARG A 182 -1.85 21.96 -5.56
N MET A 183 -2.39 20.86 -6.09
CA MET A 183 -3.23 19.93 -5.35
C MET A 183 -2.42 19.22 -4.27
N LEU A 184 -1.25 18.67 -4.60
CA LEU A 184 -0.35 18.02 -3.65
C LEU A 184 0.06 18.97 -2.52
N LYS A 185 0.46 20.20 -2.84
CA LYS A 185 0.77 21.22 -1.82
C LYS A 185 -0.40 21.48 -0.87
N THR A 186 -1.62 21.54 -1.42
CA THR A 186 -2.84 21.78 -0.63
C THR A 186 -3.19 20.55 0.22
N LEU A 187 -3.08 19.36 -0.38
CA LEU A 187 -3.32 18.08 0.26
C LEU A 187 -2.37 17.90 1.44
N ALA A 188 -1.06 18.03 1.25
CA ALA A 188 -0.07 17.87 2.31
C ALA A 188 -0.33 18.82 3.49
N LYS A 189 -0.63 20.10 3.22
CA LYS A 189 -0.95 21.08 4.27
C LYS A 189 -2.21 20.72 5.06
N LYS A 190 -3.21 20.11 4.43
CA LYS A 190 -4.48 19.75 5.07
C LYS A 190 -4.42 18.39 5.75
N ALA A 191 -3.81 17.40 5.10
CA ALA A 191 -3.58 16.05 5.59
C ALA A 191 -2.79 16.07 6.89
N ALA A 192 -1.69 16.84 6.97
CA ALA A 192 -0.89 16.99 8.19
C ALA A 192 -1.69 17.46 9.43
N LYS A 193 -2.87 18.07 9.24
CA LYS A 193 -3.73 18.55 10.32
C LYS A 193 -4.95 17.66 10.60
N ARG A 194 -5.43 16.91 9.61
CA ARG A 194 -6.75 16.26 9.65
C ARG A 194 -6.71 14.77 9.39
N LYS A 195 -5.73 14.30 8.62
CA LYS A 195 -5.59 12.90 8.19
C LYS A 195 -4.11 12.59 7.91
N PRO A 196 -3.28 12.48 8.94
CA PRO A 196 -1.84 12.24 8.79
C PRO A 196 -1.53 10.90 8.11
N GLU A 197 -2.47 9.94 8.11
CA GLU A 197 -2.37 8.63 7.48
C GLU A 197 -2.16 8.72 5.96
N LEU A 198 -2.55 9.84 5.33
CA LEU A 198 -2.25 10.10 3.92
C LEU A 198 -0.75 10.31 3.65
N LEU A 199 0.08 10.50 4.68
CA LEU A 199 1.50 10.81 4.52
C LEU A 199 2.23 9.75 3.70
N GLU A 200 2.01 8.47 3.96
CA GLU A 200 2.69 7.39 3.24
C GLU A 200 2.45 7.48 1.71
N TYR A 201 1.21 7.74 1.33
CA TYR A 201 0.81 7.88 -0.07
C TYR A 201 1.31 9.19 -0.69
N ILE A 202 1.34 10.28 0.08
CA ILE A 202 1.94 11.55 -0.36
C ILE A 202 3.44 11.37 -0.58
N CYS A 203 4.14 10.67 0.32
CA CYS A 203 5.55 10.32 0.21
C CYS A 203 5.82 9.46 -1.03
N GLY A 204 4.87 8.64 -1.47
CA GLY A 204 5.00 7.84 -2.69
C GLY A 204 4.90 8.63 -4.00
N VAL A 205 4.37 9.86 -3.97
CA VAL A 205 4.13 10.68 -5.18
C VAL A 205 4.97 11.96 -5.24
N VAL A 206 5.62 12.34 -4.16
CA VAL A 206 6.52 13.51 -4.13
C VAL A 206 7.86 13.20 -4.79
N ASP A 207 8.42 14.24 -5.41
CA ASP A 207 9.68 14.24 -6.12
C ASP A 207 10.60 15.37 -5.61
N GLN A 208 11.79 15.52 -6.20
CA GLN A 208 12.75 16.57 -5.83
C GLN A 208 12.17 17.99 -5.89
N SER A 209 11.20 18.23 -6.78
CA SER A 209 10.58 19.55 -6.98
C SER A 209 9.44 19.84 -6.00
N THR A 210 8.87 18.79 -5.39
CA THR A 210 7.69 18.85 -4.52
C THR A 210 7.97 18.41 -3.08
N ILE A 211 9.17 17.91 -2.79
CA ILE A 211 9.63 17.47 -1.46
C ILE A 211 9.37 18.49 -0.35
N GLY A 212 9.48 19.79 -0.66
CA GLY A 212 9.20 20.87 0.30
C GLY A 212 7.73 20.94 0.74
N TYR A 213 6.81 20.25 0.07
CA TYR A 213 5.41 20.16 0.47
C TYR A 213 5.20 19.30 1.72
N LEU A 214 6.20 18.48 2.11
CA LEU A 214 6.17 17.66 3.32
C LEU A 214 6.45 18.46 4.61
N ALA A 215 6.92 19.71 4.52
CA ALA A 215 7.24 20.54 5.67
C ALA A 215 6.14 20.64 6.76
N PRO A 216 4.82 20.69 6.43
CA PRO A 216 3.77 20.67 7.44
C PRO A 216 3.82 19.44 8.35
N PHE A 217 4.21 18.27 7.84
CA PHE A 217 4.31 17.03 8.62
C PHE A 217 5.51 17.04 9.58
N LEU A 218 6.59 17.77 9.24
CA LEU A 218 7.70 17.98 10.18
C LEU A 218 7.31 18.89 11.35
N SER A 219 6.45 19.88 11.11
CA SER A 219 6.07 20.86 12.14
C SER A 219 5.02 20.34 13.12
N SER A 220 4.07 19.52 12.67
CA SER A 220 2.93 19.07 13.49
C SER A 220 2.88 17.57 13.75
N GLY A 221 3.76 16.78 13.15
CA GLY A 221 3.77 15.33 13.28
C GLY A 221 4.47 14.85 14.56
N ASP A 222 4.04 13.68 15.04
CA ASP A 222 4.80 12.91 16.02
C ASP A 222 6.13 12.42 15.40
N TRP A 223 7.03 11.90 16.23
CA TRP A 223 8.34 11.48 15.74
C TRP A 223 8.26 10.40 14.63
N LYS A 224 7.21 9.56 14.61
CA LYS A 224 6.99 8.56 13.56
C LYS A 224 6.67 9.22 12.23
N THR A 225 5.69 10.14 12.22
CA THR A 225 5.34 10.97 11.05
C THR A 225 6.57 11.69 10.51
N ARG A 226 7.38 12.30 11.38
CA ARG A 226 8.60 13.01 10.95
C ARG A 226 9.66 12.05 10.41
N ALA A 227 9.82 10.87 11.00
CA ALA A 227 10.72 9.85 10.51
C ALA A 227 10.28 9.30 9.14
N GLU A 228 8.99 9.21 8.85
CA GLU A 228 8.48 8.85 7.51
C GLU A 228 8.83 9.91 6.47
N VAL A 229 8.67 11.19 6.79
CA VAL A 229 9.16 12.29 5.93
C VAL A 229 10.67 12.11 5.69
N ALA A 230 11.46 11.91 6.76
CA ALA A 230 12.90 11.71 6.63
C ALA A 230 13.27 10.53 5.72
N LYS A 231 12.57 9.39 5.83
CA LYS A 231 12.75 8.25 4.92
C LYS A 231 12.42 8.61 3.48
N ALA A 232 11.32 9.32 3.23
CA ALA A 232 10.93 9.73 1.88
C ALA A 232 11.98 10.64 1.24
N ILE A 233 12.50 11.61 2.00
CA ILE A 233 13.59 12.48 1.57
C ILE A 233 14.85 11.68 1.27
N GLY A 234 15.21 10.72 2.13
CA GLY A 234 16.33 9.82 1.89
C GLY A 234 16.18 9.06 0.57
N LYS A 235 15.01 8.48 0.32
CA LYS A 235 14.73 7.67 -0.90
C LYS A 235 14.80 8.48 -2.18
N ILE A 236 14.31 9.73 -2.16
CA ILE A 236 14.34 10.63 -3.32
C ILE A 236 15.78 11.03 -3.67
N GLY A 237 16.68 11.06 -2.68
CA GLY A 237 18.05 11.54 -2.84
C GLY A 237 18.19 12.99 -2.38
N ILE A 238 19.39 13.31 -1.89
CA ILE A 238 19.70 14.62 -1.30
C ILE A 238 20.56 15.43 -2.27
N THR A 239 19.90 16.30 -3.04
CA THR A 239 20.61 17.21 -3.96
C THR A 239 21.04 18.53 -3.30
N SER A 240 20.45 18.89 -2.15
CA SER A 240 20.69 20.13 -1.41
C SER A 240 20.64 19.93 0.11
N ALA A 241 21.67 20.42 0.81
CA ALA A 241 21.73 20.45 2.29
C ALA A 241 21.17 21.77 2.84
N SER A 242 19.88 22.02 2.57
CA SER A 242 19.14 23.22 3.02
C SER A 242 17.65 22.92 3.21
N GLY A 243 16.91 23.87 3.79
CA GLY A 243 15.46 23.77 3.97
C GLY A 243 15.05 22.55 4.78
N ILE A 244 14.09 21.80 4.25
CA ILE A 244 13.49 20.62 4.90
C ILE A 244 14.52 19.55 5.31
N VAL A 245 15.63 19.43 4.57
CA VAL A 245 16.71 18.49 4.91
C VAL A 245 17.42 18.93 6.20
N MET A 246 17.71 20.22 6.35
CA MET A 246 18.35 20.74 7.57
C MET A 246 17.39 20.80 8.76
N GLU A 247 16.09 20.90 8.52
CA GLU A 247 15.06 20.72 9.57
C GLU A 247 15.15 19.31 10.16
N ILE A 248 15.27 18.28 9.32
CA ILE A 248 15.49 16.89 9.78
C ILE A 248 16.81 16.74 10.52
N VAL A 249 17.90 17.31 9.99
CA VAL A 249 19.23 17.26 10.65
C VAL A 249 19.18 17.88 12.05
N SER A 250 18.33 18.89 12.23
CA SER A 250 18.16 19.59 13.50
C SER A 250 17.05 19.01 14.38
N ASP A 251 16.42 17.89 13.98
CA ASP A 251 15.31 17.30 14.74
C ASP A 251 15.81 16.84 16.13
N PRO A 252 15.05 17.10 17.20
CA PRO A 252 15.43 16.66 18.54
C PRO A 252 15.42 15.13 18.69
N ASP A 253 14.58 14.41 17.94
CA ASP A 253 14.48 12.96 18.05
C ASP A 253 15.51 12.28 17.13
N TRP A 254 16.41 11.50 17.74
CA TRP A 254 17.44 10.76 17.02
C TRP A 254 16.87 9.76 16.01
N ARG A 255 15.65 9.26 16.22
CA ARG A 255 14.99 8.30 15.31
C ARG A 255 14.66 8.95 13.97
N VAL A 256 14.30 10.23 13.97
CA VAL A 256 14.01 11.01 12.76
C VAL A 256 15.30 11.22 11.96
N LYS A 257 16.38 11.60 12.65
CA LYS A 257 17.72 11.78 12.06
C LYS A 257 18.27 10.49 11.46
N GLN A 258 18.19 9.39 12.21
CA GLN A 258 18.60 8.07 11.73
C GLN A 258 17.80 7.64 10.50
N ALA A 259 16.49 7.87 10.49
CA ALA A 259 15.59 7.46 9.41
C ALA A 259 15.95 8.08 8.04
N LEU A 260 16.53 9.29 8.04
CA LEU A 260 17.06 9.92 6.82
C LEU A 260 18.20 9.11 6.21
N LEU A 261 19.18 8.71 7.05
CA LEU A 261 20.37 8.00 6.61
C LEU A 261 20.11 6.52 6.29
N GLU A 262 19.14 5.89 6.95
CA GLU A 262 18.76 4.49 6.69
C GLU A 262 18.22 4.25 5.28
N LYS A 263 17.57 5.26 4.70
CA LYS A 263 16.91 5.17 3.39
C LYS A 263 17.54 6.07 2.35
N ILE A 264 18.77 6.52 2.59
CA ILE A 264 19.46 7.42 1.68
C ILE A 264 19.76 6.73 0.36
N ASN A 265 19.32 7.35 -0.73
CA ASN A 265 19.63 6.94 -2.08
C ASN A 265 20.91 7.68 -2.52
N ILE A 266 22.03 6.97 -2.53
CA ILE A 266 23.35 7.57 -2.82
C ILE A 266 23.43 8.02 -4.29
N SER A 267 22.91 7.22 -5.23
CA SER A 267 23.04 7.51 -6.67
C SER A 267 22.33 8.78 -7.08
N ASP A 268 21.18 9.10 -6.46
CA ASP A 268 20.39 10.29 -6.78
C ASP A 268 20.72 11.48 -5.84
N SER A 269 21.78 11.37 -5.05
CA SER A 269 22.23 12.41 -4.13
C SER A 269 23.47 13.12 -4.65
N ARG A 270 23.61 14.41 -4.29
CA ARG A 270 24.81 15.20 -4.60
C ARG A 270 25.85 15.05 -3.48
N LEU A 271 27.07 14.63 -3.83
CA LEU A 271 28.14 14.35 -2.87
C LEU A 271 28.39 15.51 -1.89
N THR A 272 28.47 16.75 -2.38
CA THR A 272 28.73 17.92 -1.52
C THR A 272 27.64 18.14 -0.46
N SER A 273 26.38 17.90 -0.80
CA SER A 273 25.25 18.00 0.12
C SER A 273 25.27 16.87 1.14
N LEU A 274 25.54 15.64 0.69
CA LEU A 274 25.69 14.48 1.58
C LEU A 274 26.82 14.67 2.58
N LEU A 275 28.01 15.05 2.13
CA LEU A 275 29.16 15.25 3.01
C LEU A 275 28.95 16.35 4.04
N LYS A 276 28.07 17.32 3.78
CA LYS A 276 27.70 18.35 4.75
C LYS A 276 26.78 17.78 5.83
N ILE A 277 25.77 17.00 5.45
CA ILE A 277 24.81 16.39 6.37
C ILE A 277 25.46 15.32 7.24
N ILE A 278 26.27 14.46 6.61
CA ILE A 278 27.03 13.43 7.30
C ILE A 278 27.98 14.04 8.33
N ASP A 279 28.62 15.17 8.02
CA ASP A 279 29.49 15.86 8.98
C ASP A 279 28.70 16.37 10.20
N CYS A 280 27.46 16.85 10.00
CA CYS A 280 26.57 17.18 11.11
C CYS A 280 26.23 15.93 11.94
N PHE A 281 25.84 14.83 11.29
CA PHE A 281 25.42 13.61 11.99
C PHE A 281 26.55 12.83 12.66
N ALA A 282 27.75 12.86 12.11
CA ALA A 282 28.95 12.29 12.73
C ALA A 282 29.30 12.99 14.05
N ASN A 283 28.87 14.26 14.22
CA ASN A 283 29.00 15.02 15.46
C ASN A 283 27.72 14.99 16.31
N ASP A 284 26.71 14.18 15.97
CA ASP A 284 25.46 14.11 16.73
C ASP A 284 25.70 13.55 18.14
N SER A 285 24.94 14.03 19.13
CA SER A 285 24.98 13.52 20.50
C SER A 285 24.64 12.03 20.63
N HIS A 286 23.80 11.49 19.75
CA HIS A 286 23.26 10.14 19.86
C HIS A 286 24.08 9.12 19.07
N VAL A 287 24.53 8.05 19.75
CA VAL A 287 25.43 7.02 19.20
C VAL A 287 24.88 6.38 17.92
N ARG A 288 23.57 6.09 17.87
CA ARG A 288 22.96 5.45 16.68
C ARG A 288 23.01 6.32 15.43
N VAL A 289 22.89 7.64 15.58
CA VAL A 289 22.96 8.58 14.44
C VAL A 289 24.39 8.64 13.92
N ARG A 290 25.38 8.69 14.83
CA ARG A 290 26.80 8.65 14.47
C ARG A 290 27.17 7.35 13.74
N GLY A 291 26.81 6.20 14.31
CA GLY A 291 27.08 4.90 13.69
C GLY A 291 26.41 4.74 12.31
N GLN A 292 25.20 5.28 12.14
CA GLN A 292 24.56 5.28 10.83
C GLN A 292 25.27 6.21 9.84
N ALA A 293 25.75 7.38 10.27
CA ALA A 293 26.52 8.30 9.43
C ALA A 293 27.86 7.70 8.99
N GLU A 294 28.53 6.96 9.88
CA GLU A 294 29.73 6.18 9.60
C GLU A 294 29.46 5.08 8.55
N ARG A 295 28.36 4.33 8.68
CA ARG A 295 27.95 3.35 7.64
C ARG A 295 27.67 4.02 6.30
N THR A 296 27.01 5.17 6.29
CA THR A 296 26.76 5.93 5.05
C THR A 296 28.09 6.41 4.43
N LEU A 297 29.08 6.82 5.22
CA LEU A 297 30.42 7.18 4.73
C LEU A 297 31.13 6.00 4.06
N LEU A 298 31.05 4.80 4.64
CA LEU A 298 31.61 3.59 4.03
C LEU A 298 30.89 3.24 2.73
N ASN A 299 29.56 3.34 2.71
CA ASN A 299 28.75 3.07 1.51
C ASN A 299 29.02 4.06 0.36
N LEU A 300 29.42 5.30 0.66
CA LEU A 300 29.89 6.25 -0.35
C LEU A 300 31.20 5.80 -1.03
N GLY A 301 31.94 4.84 -0.47
CA GLY A 301 33.06 4.21 -1.16
C GLY A 301 32.64 3.20 -2.24
N HIS A 302 31.40 2.70 -2.19
CA HIS A 302 30.88 1.67 -3.10
C HIS A 302 29.95 2.22 -4.17
N ALA A 303 29.18 3.26 -3.86
CA ALA A 303 28.21 3.85 -4.77
C ALA A 303 28.58 5.30 -5.10
N ALA A 304 28.56 5.64 -6.39
CA ALA A 304 28.80 6.98 -6.87
C ALA A 304 27.60 7.86 -6.56
N CYS A 305 27.85 9.11 -6.17
CA CYS A 305 26.84 10.14 -6.15
C CYS A 305 26.51 10.61 -7.57
N ASP A 306 25.40 11.35 -7.70
CA ASP A 306 24.98 11.97 -8.95
C ASP A 306 26.10 12.85 -9.52
N GLU A 307 26.44 12.62 -10.79
CA GLU A 307 27.46 13.33 -11.56
C GLU A 307 28.92 13.28 -11.01
N GLU A 308 29.27 12.31 -10.15
CA GLU A 308 30.63 12.17 -9.59
C GLU A 308 31.32 10.87 -10.02
N ASP A 309 32.64 10.93 -10.22
CA ASP A 309 33.48 9.74 -10.42
C ASP A 309 33.77 9.05 -9.09
N LEU A 310 33.73 7.72 -9.06
CA LEU A 310 33.95 6.92 -7.85
C LEU A 310 35.33 7.15 -7.22
N ASP A 311 36.38 7.23 -8.01
CA ASP A 311 37.74 7.33 -7.50
C ASP A 311 38.00 8.76 -6.98
N GLU A 312 37.52 9.78 -7.69
CA GLU A 312 37.57 11.16 -7.20
C GLU A 312 36.73 11.36 -5.92
N GLN A 313 35.56 10.72 -5.85
CA GLN A 313 34.70 10.72 -4.67
C GLN A 313 35.42 10.07 -3.49
N ARG A 314 36.04 8.90 -3.66
CA ARG A 314 36.84 8.22 -2.63
C ARG A 314 37.97 9.11 -2.13
N ASP A 315 38.71 9.75 -3.03
CA ASP A 315 39.79 10.67 -2.68
C ASP A 315 39.31 11.84 -1.84
N ARG A 316 38.15 12.44 -2.20
CA ARG A 316 37.54 13.55 -1.45
C ARG A 316 37.08 13.12 -0.07
N ILE A 317 36.47 11.95 0.04
CA ILE A 317 36.01 11.40 1.33
C ILE A 317 37.21 11.07 2.20
N MET A 318 38.23 10.39 1.67
CA MET A 318 39.46 10.06 2.39
C MET A 318 40.17 11.32 2.89
N ARG A 319 40.25 12.37 2.08
CA ARG A 319 40.86 13.65 2.49
C ARG A 319 40.14 14.30 3.66
N LYS A 320 38.81 14.17 3.74
CA LYS A 320 37.99 14.85 4.76
C LYS A 320 37.74 14.00 6.02
N PHE A 321 37.62 12.67 5.88
CA PHE A 321 37.11 11.79 6.91
C PHE A 321 38.02 10.60 7.26
N ARG A 322 39.30 10.57 6.83
CA ARG A 322 40.21 9.42 7.02
C ARG A 322 40.14 8.77 8.40
N GLN A 323 40.31 9.54 9.47
CA GLN A 323 40.32 9.00 10.83
C GLN A 323 38.99 8.33 11.19
N ARG A 324 37.87 9.00 10.89
CA ARG A 324 36.53 8.47 11.14
C ARG A 324 36.22 7.24 10.31
N LEU A 325 36.73 7.16 9.09
CA LEU A 325 36.57 6.01 8.21
C LEU A 325 37.29 4.77 8.74
N LEU A 326 38.48 4.93 9.33
CA LEU A 326 39.21 3.84 9.96
C LEU A 326 38.45 3.32 11.18
N ASP A 327 38.00 4.23 12.06
CA ASP A 327 37.19 3.87 13.23
C ASP A 327 35.87 3.20 12.80
N ALA A 328 35.22 3.73 11.76
CA ALA A 328 33.97 3.22 11.20
C ALA A 328 34.12 1.80 10.63
N ALA A 329 35.22 1.51 9.93
CA ALA A 329 35.47 0.19 9.37
C ALA A 329 35.68 -0.87 10.45
N THR A 330 36.40 -0.53 11.53
CA THR A 330 36.51 -1.44 12.69
C THR A 330 35.16 -1.72 13.34
N ASN A 331 34.27 -0.72 13.39
CA ASN A 331 32.93 -0.86 13.98
C ASN A 331 31.90 -1.52 13.05
N ASN A 332 32.16 -1.60 11.74
CA ASN A 332 31.23 -2.13 10.73
C ASN A 332 31.95 -3.14 9.81
N PRO A 333 32.34 -4.31 10.35
CA PRO A 333 33.07 -5.32 9.57
C PRO A 333 32.25 -5.95 8.44
N ASP A 334 30.94 -5.69 8.41
CA ASP A 334 30.03 -6.18 7.38
C ASP A 334 30.02 -5.33 6.10
N ILE A 335 30.73 -4.19 6.09
CA ILE A 335 30.88 -3.32 4.92
C ILE A 335 32.31 -3.40 4.41
N ASP A 336 32.47 -3.59 3.10
CA ASP A 336 33.78 -3.77 2.48
C ASP A 336 34.63 -2.47 2.52
N SER A 337 35.67 -2.48 3.36
CA SER A 337 36.59 -1.37 3.54
C SER A 337 37.82 -1.38 2.63
N ASN A 338 37.94 -2.34 1.70
CA ASN A 338 39.17 -2.55 0.93
C ASN A 338 39.56 -1.37 0.04
N TRP A 339 38.58 -0.57 -0.40
CA TRP A 339 38.82 0.64 -1.19
C TRP A 339 39.61 1.73 -0.44
N MET A 340 39.74 1.61 0.89
CA MET A 340 40.55 2.53 1.70
C MET A 340 42.05 2.21 1.70
N GLY A 341 42.45 1.07 1.10
CA GLY A 341 43.85 0.64 1.00
C GLY A 341 44.48 0.29 2.35
N VAL A 342 43.66 -0.05 3.35
CA VAL A 342 44.09 -0.56 4.65
C VAL A 342 43.59 -1.98 4.76
N GLU A 343 44.52 -2.94 4.76
CA GLU A 343 44.23 -4.33 5.12
C GLU A 343 43.78 -4.31 6.58
N VAL A 344 42.48 -4.43 6.82
CA VAL A 344 41.96 -4.65 8.16
C VAL A 344 42.40 -6.06 8.53
N GLU A 345 43.41 -6.18 9.41
CA GLU A 345 43.83 -7.47 9.93
C GLU A 345 42.59 -8.16 10.52
N GLU A 346 42.14 -9.24 9.87
CA GLU A 346 41.15 -10.14 10.42
C GLU A 346 41.67 -10.59 11.78
N HIS A 347 41.07 -10.12 12.87
CA HIS A 347 41.35 -10.72 14.17
C HIS A 347 40.97 -12.20 14.04
N PRO A 348 41.94 -13.13 14.12
CA PRO A 348 41.62 -14.53 14.02
C PRO A 348 40.72 -14.83 15.22
N ILE A 349 39.50 -15.27 14.94
CA ILE A 349 38.70 -15.99 15.94
C ILE A 349 39.67 -17.03 16.54
N PRO A 350 39.90 -17.06 17.87
CA PRO A 350 40.82 -18.02 18.45
C PRO A 350 40.37 -19.43 18.07
N TYR A 351 41.06 -20.02 17.10
CA TYR A 351 40.90 -21.41 16.74
C TYR A 351 41.44 -22.20 17.94
N MET A 352 40.54 -22.66 18.82
CA MET A 352 40.92 -23.69 19.79
C MET A 352 41.26 -24.93 18.97
N ALA A 353 42.55 -25.14 18.76
CA ALA A 353 43.06 -26.34 18.14
C ALA A 353 42.53 -27.56 18.90
N GLU A 354 41.90 -28.47 18.16
CA GLU A 354 41.54 -29.80 18.63
C GLU A 354 42.83 -30.48 19.11
N ALA A 355 42.95 -30.61 20.44
CA ALA A 355 43.92 -31.52 21.02
C ALA A 355 43.33 -32.93 20.86
N ASP A 356 43.96 -33.69 19.97
CA ASP A 356 43.95 -35.15 19.98
C ASP A 356 44.20 -35.65 21.40
N ASP A 357 43.22 -36.36 21.97
CA ASP A 357 43.52 -37.40 22.95
C ASP A 357 42.59 -38.59 22.72
N SER A 358 43.23 -39.65 22.26
CA SER A 358 42.63 -40.94 22.02
C SER A 358 42.64 -41.76 23.31
N GLN A 359 41.53 -42.50 23.52
CA GLN A 359 41.35 -43.65 24.42
C GLN A 359 41.03 -43.38 25.91
N LYS A 360 39.76 -43.59 26.30
CA LYS A 360 39.21 -44.91 26.68
C LYS A 360 37.73 -44.76 27.02
N GLY A 361 36.88 -45.42 26.23
CA GLY A 361 35.46 -45.54 26.54
C GLY A 361 35.25 -46.36 27.81
N ILE A 362 34.59 -45.78 28.79
CA ILE A 362 34.10 -46.50 29.97
C ILE A 362 32.74 -47.08 29.58
N SER A 363 32.67 -48.40 29.51
CA SER A 363 31.44 -49.15 29.25
C SER A 363 30.57 -49.16 30.52
N LEU A 364 29.28 -48.90 30.37
CA LEU A 364 28.27 -48.78 31.44
C LEU A 364 27.93 -50.10 32.16
N SER A 365 28.75 -51.14 32.02
CA SER A 365 28.54 -52.49 32.56
C SER A 365 29.36 -52.80 33.82
N ASP A 366 30.28 -51.91 34.23
CA ASP A 366 31.21 -52.16 35.36
C ASP A 366 30.77 -51.54 36.70
N ILE A 367 29.51 -51.10 36.82
CA ILE A 367 28.98 -50.55 38.08
C ILE A 367 27.80 -51.40 38.52
N ALA A 368 28.11 -52.50 39.20
CA ALA A 368 27.16 -53.22 40.05
C ALA A 368 27.41 -52.86 41.53
N PRO A 369 26.38 -52.88 42.38
CA PRO A 369 26.35 -52.11 43.62
C PRO A 369 26.83 -52.92 44.82
N SER A 370 27.48 -52.25 45.77
CA SER A 370 27.61 -52.76 47.14
C SER A 370 27.09 -51.70 48.10
N GLU A 371 26.18 -52.17 48.95
CA GLU A 371 25.44 -51.44 49.97
C GLU A 371 26.35 -50.98 51.13
N GLU A 372 25.79 -50.05 51.89
CA GLU A 372 26.31 -49.47 53.15
C GLU A 372 27.32 -48.31 53.02
N GLU A 373 26.79 -47.12 52.75
CA GLU A 373 26.73 -46.07 53.79
C GLU A 373 25.80 -44.93 53.35
N ALA A 374 24.69 -44.79 54.09
CA ALA A 374 23.75 -43.69 53.97
C ALA A 374 24.33 -42.42 54.58
N LYS A 375 24.35 -41.30 53.82
CA LYS A 375 23.89 -39.97 54.25
C LYS A 375 24.03 -38.92 53.14
N SER A 376 22.91 -38.23 52.89
CA SER A 376 22.73 -36.95 52.17
C SER A 376 22.97 -36.93 50.65
N GLY A 377 21.91 -36.65 49.88
CA GLY A 377 22.03 -36.24 48.47
C GLY A 377 20.84 -36.57 47.54
N GLY A 378 19.86 -37.37 47.97
CA GLY A 378 18.81 -37.91 47.08
C GLY A 378 17.65 -36.97 46.68
N SER A 379 17.73 -35.66 46.88
CA SER A 379 16.59 -34.75 46.68
C SER A 379 16.64 -33.93 45.38
N GLU A 380 17.80 -33.79 44.73
CA GLU A 380 17.97 -32.81 43.64
C GLU A 380 17.79 -33.41 42.24
N GLN A 381 18.15 -34.68 42.03
CA GLN A 381 17.98 -35.32 40.71
C GLN A 381 16.52 -35.65 40.38
N ALA A 382 15.70 -36.01 41.37
CA ALA A 382 14.25 -36.17 41.19
C ALA A 382 13.54 -34.81 40.96
N GLY A 383 14.07 -33.73 41.55
CA GLY A 383 13.63 -32.36 41.31
C GLY A 383 13.97 -31.86 39.90
N LEU A 384 15.17 -32.18 39.40
CA LEU A 384 15.60 -31.81 38.05
C LEU A 384 14.87 -32.58 36.95
N LEU A 385 14.61 -33.89 37.14
CA LEU A 385 13.83 -34.69 36.18
C LEU A 385 12.36 -34.29 36.14
N SER A 386 11.76 -33.94 37.28
CA SER A 386 10.39 -33.39 37.31
C SER A 386 10.31 -31.96 36.76
N ALA A 387 11.37 -31.15 36.90
CA ALA A 387 11.48 -29.84 36.28
C ALA A 387 11.70 -29.92 34.75
N LEU A 388 12.48 -30.89 34.25
CA LEU A 388 12.69 -31.12 32.82
C LEU A 388 11.46 -31.69 32.12
N LEU A 389 10.68 -32.55 32.78
CA LEU A 389 9.40 -33.04 32.26
C LEU A 389 8.35 -31.92 32.24
N LYS A 390 8.29 -31.06 33.27
CA LYS A 390 7.47 -29.83 33.25
C LYS A 390 7.90 -28.85 32.17
N ALA A 391 9.19 -28.74 31.87
CA ALA A 391 9.70 -27.88 30.79
C ALA A 391 9.32 -28.42 29.40
N LYS A 392 9.34 -29.75 29.19
CA LYS A 392 8.93 -30.37 27.93
C LYS A 392 7.42 -30.22 27.65
N ASP A 393 6.59 -30.30 28.68
CA ASP A 393 5.15 -30.05 28.56
C ASP A 393 4.82 -28.56 28.35
N SER A 394 5.69 -27.65 28.81
CA SER A 394 5.59 -26.20 28.53
C SER A 394 6.00 -25.81 27.10
N VAL A 395 6.83 -26.61 26.43
CA VAL A 395 7.24 -26.36 25.02
C VAL A 395 6.15 -26.83 24.04
N ASN A 396 5.42 -27.90 24.35
CA ASN A 396 4.27 -28.34 23.53
C ASN A 396 2.97 -27.55 23.80
N SER A 397 2.91 -26.77 24.88
CA SER A 397 1.78 -25.85 25.18
C SER A 397 2.11 -24.37 24.91
N GLY A 398 3.33 -24.07 24.42
CA GLY A 398 3.86 -22.71 24.22
C GLY A 398 3.77 -22.12 22.81
N GLN A 399 3.07 -22.74 21.87
CA GLN A 399 2.72 -22.11 20.58
C GLN A 399 1.43 -21.27 20.68
N LYS A 400 1.34 -20.42 21.71
CA LYS A 400 0.52 -19.21 21.73
C LYS A 400 1.23 -18.20 22.65
N ALA A 401 1.33 -16.97 22.17
CA ALA A 401 1.74 -15.73 22.87
C ALA A 401 3.24 -15.38 22.87
N GLY A 402 3.63 -14.68 21.80
CA GLY A 402 4.70 -13.69 21.78
C GLY A 402 4.24 -12.41 21.08
N SER A 403 3.04 -11.90 21.38
CA SER A 403 2.59 -10.59 20.90
C SER A 403 2.68 -9.59 22.04
N SER A 404 3.53 -8.57 21.85
CA SER A 404 3.66 -7.41 22.71
C SER A 404 2.29 -6.85 23.11
N LYS A 405 2.06 -6.69 24.42
CA LYS A 405 0.95 -5.89 24.96
C LYS A 405 1.00 -4.48 24.34
N ARG A 406 0.15 -4.24 23.35
CA ARG A 406 -0.44 -2.93 23.06
C ARG A 406 -1.79 -2.93 23.74
N ASP A 407 -2.13 -1.82 24.37
CA ASP A 407 -3.40 -1.64 25.08
C ASP A 407 -4.57 -1.98 24.16
N ALA A 408 -5.23 -3.10 24.45
CA ALA A 408 -6.55 -3.40 23.89
C ALA A 408 -7.56 -2.47 24.59
N PRO A 409 -8.53 -1.90 23.87
CA PRO A 409 -9.61 -1.16 24.51
C PRO A 409 -10.37 -2.13 25.44
N ASP A 410 -10.40 -1.79 26.72
CA ASP A 410 -10.68 -2.73 27.82
C ASP A 410 -12.19 -2.96 28.07
N LYS A 411 -13.04 -2.75 27.04
CA LYS A 411 -14.47 -3.11 27.00
C LYS A 411 -15.02 -2.89 25.59
N LEU A 412 -15.82 -3.84 25.11
CA LEU A 412 -16.65 -3.66 23.91
C LEU A 412 -17.83 -2.77 24.29
N GLU A 413 -17.72 -1.46 24.09
CA GLU A 413 -18.84 -0.53 24.29
C GLU A 413 -19.86 -0.71 23.16
N LEU A 414 -20.99 -1.31 23.50
CA LEU A 414 -22.14 -1.47 22.61
C LEU A 414 -23.30 -0.67 23.16
N ASP A 415 -23.78 0.29 22.39
CA ASP A 415 -25.00 1.03 22.68
C ASP A 415 -26.21 0.17 22.27
N ASP A 416 -27.25 0.13 23.12
CA ASP A 416 -28.47 -0.67 22.90
C ASP A 416 -29.27 -0.22 21.66
N ASP A 417 -29.01 0.98 21.14
CA ASP A 417 -29.69 1.55 19.96
C ASP A 417 -29.03 1.17 18.61
N MET A 418 -27.92 0.43 18.61
CA MET A 418 -27.22 0.05 17.37
C MET A 418 -27.91 -1.10 16.63
N SER A 419 -27.84 -1.07 15.30
CA SER A 419 -28.29 -2.15 14.43
C SER A 419 -27.45 -3.42 14.60
N GLU A 420 -28.03 -4.58 14.29
CA GLU A 420 -27.37 -5.90 14.39
C GLU A 420 -26.10 -5.96 13.53
N THR A 421 -26.13 -5.38 12.33
CA THR A 421 -24.98 -5.28 11.42
C THR A 421 -23.85 -4.41 11.97
N GLU A 422 -24.16 -3.30 12.65
CA GLU A 422 -23.16 -2.45 13.32
C GLU A 422 -22.52 -3.14 14.52
N ARG A 423 -23.32 -3.85 15.33
CA ARG A 423 -22.82 -4.67 16.44
C ARG A 423 -21.90 -5.77 15.93
N PHE A 424 -22.29 -6.44 14.84
CA PHE A 424 -21.47 -7.45 14.17
C PHE A 424 -20.14 -6.86 13.69
N MET A 425 -20.17 -5.71 13.02
CA MET A 425 -18.95 -5.06 12.51
C MET A 425 -18.01 -4.58 13.63
N ARG A 426 -18.54 -4.10 14.76
CA ARG A 426 -17.72 -3.77 15.94
C ARG A 426 -17.11 -5.02 16.57
N LEU A 427 -17.88 -6.10 16.70
CA LEU A 427 -17.41 -7.39 17.20
C LEU A 427 -16.28 -7.94 16.32
N LEU A 428 -16.46 -7.90 15.01
CA LEU A 428 -15.47 -8.36 14.04
C LEU A 428 -14.19 -7.51 14.10
N LYS A 429 -14.30 -6.18 14.20
CA LYS A 429 -13.16 -5.27 14.37
C LYS A 429 -12.43 -5.49 15.70
N TYR A 430 -13.16 -5.80 16.76
CA TYR A 430 -12.59 -6.12 18.07
C TYR A 430 -11.81 -7.44 18.05
N LEU A 431 -12.38 -8.48 17.45
CA LEU A 431 -11.74 -9.79 17.30
C LEU A 431 -10.52 -9.75 16.36
N SER A 432 -10.58 -8.94 15.30
CA SER A 432 -9.46 -8.78 14.38
C SER A 432 -8.33 -7.88 14.92
N GLY A 433 -8.54 -7.25 16.09
CA GLY A 433 -7.59 -6.34 16.72
C GLY A 433 -7.37 -5.05 15.91
N GLY A 434 -8.37 -4.64 15.11
CA GLY A 434 -8.25 -3.52 14.18
C GLY A 434 -7.32 -3.77 12.98
N GLN A 435 -6.96 -5.02 12.69
CA GLN A 435 -6.19 -5.44 11.51
C GLN A 435 -7.03 -6.36 10.62
N ASP A 436 -6.63 -6.53 9.34
CA ASP A 436 -7.21 -7.49 8.38
C ASP A 436 -6.83 -8.94 8.70
N ARG A 437 -7.18 -9.42 9.88
CA ARG A 437 -6.97 -10.81 10.29
C ARG A 437 -8.24 -11.62 10.08
N ASP A 438 -8.05 -12.83 9.60
CA ASP A 438 -9.11 -13.84 9.50
C ASP A 438 -9.63 -14.18 10.91
N VAL A 439 -10.93 -14.03 11.13
CA VAL A 439 -11.61 -14.39 12.38
C VAL A 439 -12.37 -15.70 12.15
N THR A 440 -12.23 -16.67 13.05
CA THR A 440 -12.96 -17.94 12.92
C THR A 440 -14.43 -17.76 13.34
N LEU A 441 -15.34 -18.50 12.70
CA LEU A 441 -16.76 -18.52 13.10
C LEU A 441 -16.94 -18.92 14.57
N GLU A 442 -16.14 -19.87 15.07
CA GLU A 442 -16.20 -20.32 16.47
C GLU A 442 -15.90 -19.18 17.47
N ASP A 443 -14.89 -18.35 17.17
CA ASP A 443 -14.54 -17.21 18.02
C ASP A 443 -15.61 -16.12 17.97
N LEU A 444 -16.29 -15.96 16.83
CA LEU A 444 -17.44 -15.04 16.67
C LEU A 444 -18.64 -15.50 17.48
N HIS A 445 -19.07 -16.75 17.34
CA HIS A 445 -20.19 -17.30 18.13
C HIS A 445 -19.92 -17.22 19.64
N LYS A 446 -18.69 -17.51 20.07
CA LYS A 446 -18.32 -17.45 21.49
C LYS A 446 -18.44 -16.05 22.09
N LYS A 447 -18.18 -15.00 21.31
CA LYS A 447 -18.28 -13.60 21.76
C LYS A 447 -19.59 -12.91 21.37
N ALA A 448 -20.40 -13.51 20.50
CA ALA A 448 -21.72 -12.98 20.12
C ALA A 448 -22.63 -12.79 21.35
N GLY A 449 -22.56 -13.72 22.31
CA GLY A 449 -23.29 -13.64 23.58
C GLY A 449 -22.85 -12.46 24.47
N GLU A 450 -21.60 -12.01 24.38
CA GLU A 450 -21.12 -10.80 25.07
C GLU A 450 -21.62 -9.52 24.38
N ALA A 451 -22.09 -9.63 23.13
CA ALA A 451 -22.54 -8.54 22.28
C ALA A 451 -24.06 -8.42 22.12
N ASN A 452 -24.84 -9.20 22.89
CA ASN A 452 -26.31 -9.30 22.77
C ASN A 452 -26.77 -9.61 21.33
N LEU A 453 -26.04 -10.45 20.61
CA LEU A 453 -26.44 -10.96 19.29
C LEU A 453 -26.85 -12.42 19.45
N THR A 454 -28.04 -12.78 18.96
CA THR A 454 -28.43 -14.19 18.85
C THR A 454 -27.70 -14.84 17.67
N GLU A 455 -27.73 -16.18 17.60
CA GLU A 455 -27.13 -16.89 16.46
C GLU A 455 -27.84 -16.56 15.14
N GLU A 456 -29.15 -16.34 15.17
CA GLU A 456 -29.95 -15.95 14.00
C GLU A 456 -29.56 -14.54 13.52
N ASP A 457 -29.43 -13.56 14.43
CA ASP A 457 -29.02 -12.19 14.07
C ASP A 457 -27.61 -12.17 13.47
N LEU A 458 -26.72 -13.04 13.95
CA LEU A 458 -25.35 -13.14 13.45
C LEU A 458 -25.30 -13.70 12.03
N GLU A 459 -26.11 -14.71 11.74
CA GLU A 459 -26.23 -15.28 10.39
C GLU A 459 -26.87 -14.29 9.42
N GLU A 460 -27.95 -13.60 9.83
CA GLU A 460 -28.62 -12.60 8.99
C GLU A 460 -27.71 -11.40 8.69
N ALA A 461 -27.02 -10.87 9.70
CA ALA A 461 -26.04 -9.80 9.51
C ALA A 461 -24.88 -10.23 8.61
N LEU A 462 -24.41 -11.47 8.73
CA LEU A 462 -23.33 -11.96 7.86
C LEU A 462 -23.79 -12.14 6.42
N GLU A 463 -24.98 -12.71 6.19
CA GLU A 463 -25.54 -12.82 4.83
C GLU A 463 -25.71 -11.45 4.18
N GLN A 464 -26.19 -10.47 4.94
CA GLN A 464 -26.34 -9.10 4.45
C GLN A 464 -24.97 -8.51 4.06
N LEU A 465 -23.96 -8.64 4.93
CA LEU A 465 -22.62 -8.12 4.67
C LEU A 465 -21.87 -8.86 3.55
N GLU A 466 -22.15 -10.14 3.34
CA GLU A 466 -21.66 -10.91 2.20
C GLU A 466 -22.31 -10.45 0.89
N ARG A 467 -23.62 -10.15 0.89
CA ARG A 467 -24.32 -9.55 -0.27
C ARG A 467 -23.79 -8.15 -0.60
N GLU A 468 -23.47 -7.37 0.42
CA GLU A 468 -22.88 -6.03 0.28
C GLU A 468 -21.40 -6.07 -0.14
N GLY A 469 -20.73 -7.23 -0.02
CA GLY A 469 -19.33 -7.42 -0.35
C GLY A 469 -18.35 -6.86 0.69
N THR A 470 -18.85 -6.48 1.86
CA THR A 470 -18.07 -5.92 2.98
C THR A 470 -17.29 -7.00 3.71
N VAL A 471 -17.79 -8.24 3.70
CA VAL A 471 -17.24 -9.39 4.41
C VAL A 471 -17.22 -10.61 3.49
N TYR A 472 -16.17 -11.43 3.58
CA TYR A 472 -16.02 -12.68 2.83
C TYR A 472 -15.81 -13.87 3.77
N ARG A 473 -16.57 -14.94 3.56
CA ARG A 473 -16.44 -16.22 4.25
C ARG A 473 -15.63 -17.21 3.41
N SER A 474 -14.50 -17.65 3.97
CA SER A 474 -13.64 -18.66 3.37
C SER A 474 -14.27 -20.06 3.47
N LYS A 475 -13.91 -20.97 2.56
CA LYS A 475 -14.32 -22.39 2.58
C LYS A 475 -13.93 -23.12 3.88
N LYS A 476 -13.03 -22.57 4.68
CA LYS A 476 -12.59 -23.10 5.98
C LYS A 476 -13.34 -22.49 7.17
N GLY A 477 -14.39 -21.69 6.94
CA GLY A 477 -15.18 -21.07 8.00
C GLY A 477 -14.52 -19.85 8.66
N ALA A 478 -13.55 -19.22 7.98
CA ALA A 478 -12.94 -17.98 8.42
C ALA A 478 -13.62 -16.79 7.74
N ILE A 479 -13.91 -15.74 8.50
CA ILE A 479 -14.56 -14.52 8.04
C ILE A 479 -13.50 -13.42 7.99
N ARG A 480 -13.43 -12.71 6.86
CA ARG A 480 -12.52 -11.58 6.65
C ARG A 480 -13.29 -10.37 6.17
N ARG A 481 -12.98 -9.20 6.75
CA ARG A 481 -13.44 -7.92 6.21
C ARG A 481 -12.70 -7.63 4.91
N VAL A 482 -13.43 -7.23 3.88
CA VAL A 482 -12.85 -6.79 2.61
C VAL A 482 -12.73 -5.28 2.66
N ASP A 483 -11.53 -4.77 2.98
CA ASP A 483 -11.21 -3.39 2.65
C ASP A 483 -10.89 -3.37 1.14
N MET A 484 -11.86 -2.89 0.34
CA MET A 484 -11.69 -2.69 -1.11
C MET A 484 -10.76 -1.50 -1.36
N GLU A 485 -9.49 -1.63 -1.03
CA GLU A 485 -8.44 -0.70 -1.45
C GLU A 485 -7.54 -1.43 -2.47
N LEU A 486 -7.84 -1.23 -3.75
CA LEU A 486 -7.00 -1.64 -4.90
C LEU A 486 -6.13 -0.49 -5.38
#